data_AF-A0A9W4K4K9-F1
#
_entry.id   AF-A0A9W4K4K9-F1
#
_cell.length_a   1.000
_cell.length_b   1.000
_cell.length_c   1.000
_cell.angle_alpha   90.00
_cell.angle_beta   90.00
_cell.angle_gamma   90.00
#
_symmetry.space_group_name_H-M   'P 1'
#
loop_
_entity.id
_entity.type
_entity.pdbx_description
1 polymer ?
#
loop_
_entity_poly.entity_id
_entity_poly.type
_entity_poly.pdbx_seq_one_letter_code
_entity_poly.pdbx_strand_id
1 'polypeptide(L)'
;MAKIFKMDGGADIKHHFTLSGEDQPVQVIISQDGTELRAIEVAAINVAKREYQKQYMDYWNSTAALTGTGRPVDALFCPVAPHAAVKPTEFGYVGYSAFVNVLDYTSISIPVTLADKNVDVRSANAADDSEHIQWDYDAETYDGAPVGVQLVGRRFHEEKILTLAEYLGAEIAQSAN
;
A
#
# COMPACT_ATOMS: atom_id res chain seq x y z
N MET A 1 -4.28 12.81 0.55
CA MET A 1 -3.36 11.83 -0.06
C MET A 1 -3.17 12.05 -1.57
N ALA A 2 -4.20 11.93 -2.40
CA ALA A 2 -4.07 11.99 -3.88
C ALA A 2 -3.31 13.21 -4.44
N LYS A 3 -3.50 14.41 -3.86
CA LYS A 3 -2.79 15.65 -4.28
C LYS A 3 -1.25 15.56 -4.15
N ILE A 4 -0.74 14.71 -3.26
CA ILE A 4 0.72 14.55 -3.04
C ILE A 4 1.38 13.85 -4.23
N PHE A 5 0.66 12.96 -4.92
CA PHE A 5 1.19 12.16 -6.03
C PHE A 5 0.87 12.70 -7.42
N LYS A 6 0.17 13.84 -7.51
CA LYS A 6 -0.34 14.41 -8.77
C LYS A 6 0.08 15.87 -8.97
N MET A 7 1.24 16.27 -8.41
CA MET A 7 1.64 17.68 -8.38
C MET A 7 2.00 18.25 -9.75
N ASP A 8 2.55 17.41 -10.63
CA ASP A 8 2.93 17.77 -12.01
C ASP A 8 1.80 17.51 -13.02
N GLY A 9 0.64 17.02 -12.57
CA GLY A 9 -0.47 16.68 -13.47
C GLY A 9 -0.16 15.63 -14.54
N GLY A 10 0.96 14.90 -14.44
CA GLY A 10 1.46 13.99 -15.47
C GLY A 10 2.18 14.67 -16.63
N ALA A 11 2.59 15.94 -16.47
CA ALA A 11 3.34 16.67 -17.49
C ALA A 11 4.68 16.00 -17.82
N ASP A 12 5.38 15.47 -16.81
CA ASP A 12 6.69 14.83 -16.97
C ASP A 12 6.58 13.55 -17.81
N ILE A 13 5.62 12.68 -17.46
CA ILE A 13 5.39 11.44 -18.20
C ILE A 13 4.97 11.72 -19.64
N LYS A 14 4.11 12.72 -19.86
CA LYS A 14 3.62 13.11 -21.18
C LYS A 14 4.75 13.63 -22.05
N HIS A 15 5.64 14.44 -21.47
CA HIS A 15 6.82 14.95 -22.15
C HIS A 15 7.71 13.79 -22.63
N HIS A 16 8.01 12.83 -21.76
CA HIS A 16 8.91 11.73 -22.08
C HIS A 16 8.33 10.74 -23.10
N PHE A 17 7.05 10.38 -23.03
CA PHE A 17 6.41 9.55 -24.06
C PHE A 17 6.35 10.25 -25.42
N THR A 18 6.10 11.57 -25.43
CA THR A 18 6.12 12.35 -26.68
C THR A 18 7.51 12.38 -27.32
N LEU A 19 8.57 12.45 -26.49
CA LEU A 19 9.94 12.44 -26.99
C LEU A 19 10.37 11.07 -27.53
N SER A 20 9.97 9.97 -26.88
CA SER A 20 10.31 8.62 -27.33
C SER A 20 9.47 8.17 -28.54
N GLY A 21 8.26 8.69 -28.68
CA GLY A 21 7.27 8.21 -29.65
C GLY A 21 6.61 6.89 -29.24
N GLU A 22 6.77 6.48 -27.98
CA GLU A 22 6.16 5.27 -27.42
C GLU A 22 4.79 5.57 -26.80
N ASP A 23 3.87 4.61 -26.93
CA ASP A 23 2.60 4.67 -26.20
C ASP A 23 2.81 4.38 -24.71
N GLN A 24 2.00 5.01 -23.85
CA GLN A 24 2.02 4.73 -22.42
C GLN A 24 1.65 3.27 -22.16
N PRO A 25 2.51 2.48 -21.47
CA PRO A 25 2.18 1.12 -21.10
C PRO A 25 0.98 1.09 -20.14
N VAL A 26 0.12 0.08 -20.28
CA VAL A 26 -1.09 -0.11 -19.45
C VAL A 26 -0.79 -0.19 -17.95
N GLN A 27 0.41 -0.60 -17.56
CA GLN A 27 0.87 -0.66 -16.18
C GLN A 27 1.13 0.72 -15.57
N VAL A 28 1.34 1.74 -16.39
CA VAL A 28 1.51 3.12 -15.93
C VAL A 28 0.12 3.70 -15.68
N ILE A 29 -0.27 3.76 -14.41
CA ILE A 29 -1.60 4.23 -13.99
C ILE A 29 -1.64 5.73 -13.67
N ILE A 30 -0.68 6.49 -14.21
CA ILE A 30 -0.59 7.95 -14.03
C ILE A 30 -1.36 8.63 -15.17
N SER A 31 -2.21 9.59 -14.82
CA SER A 31 -2.98 10.38 -15.78
C SER A 31 -2.13 11.50 -16.38
N GLN A 32 -2.29 11.77 -17.68
CA GLN A 32 -1.56 12.83 -18.42
C GLN A 32 -2.38 14.12 -18.65
N ASP A 33 -3.61 14.17 -18.15
CA ASP A 33 -4.59 15.24 -18.35
C ASP A 33 -4.77 16.13 -17.11
N GLY A 34 -3.91 15.97 -16.11
CA GLY A 34 -3.95 16.75 -14.90
C GLY A 34 -3.44 18.18 -15.10
N THR A 35 -3.77 19.05 -14.15
CA THR A 35 -3.22 20.41 -14.08
C THR A 35 -1.95 20.42 -13.25
N GLU A 36 -0.86 20.94 -13.82
CA GLU A 36 0.36 21.24 -13.08
C GLU A 36 0.10 22.24 -11.95
N LEU A 37 0.57 21.93 -10.75
CA LEU A 37 0.46 22.82 -9.61
C LEU A 37 1.58 23.85 -9.61
N ARG A 38 1.27 25.08 -9.22
CA ARG A 38 2.27 26.14 -9.07
C ARG A 38 3.14 25.87 -7.85
N ALA A 39 4.33 26.47 -7.83
CA ALA A 39 5.27 26.34 -6.71
C ALA A 39 4.65 26.67 -5.34
N ILE A 40 3.76 27.67 -5.26
CA ILE A 40 3.08 28.04 -4.01
C ILE A 40 2.10 26.95 -3.53
N GLU A 41 1.44 26.25 -4.46
CA GLU A 41 0.51 25.15 -4.17
C GLU A 41 1.29 23.90 -3.72
N VAL A 42 2.39 23.60 -4.40
CA VAL A 42 3.33 22.54 -3.99
C VAL A 42 3.89 22.79 -2.60
N ALA A 43 4.32 24.03 -2.31
CA ALA A 43 4.80 24.41 -0.99
C ALA A 43 3.73 24.23 0.09
N ALA A 44 2.49 24.66 -0.17
CA ALA A 44 1.37 24.50 0.75
C ALA A 44 1.04 23.01 1.01
N ILE A 45 1.07 22.16 -0.04
CA ILE A 45 0.86 20.72 0.12
C ILE A 45 1.97 20.10 0.96
N ASN A 46 3.22 20.50 0.77
CA ASN A 46 4.34 19.98 1.58
C ASN A 46 4.24 20.37 3.05
N VAL A 47 3.76 21.59 3.37
CA VAL A 47 3.45 21.98 4.75
C VAL A 47 2.35 21.10 5.32
N ALA A 48 1.24 20.93 4.60
CA ALA A 48 0.13 20.08 5.04
C ALA A 48 0.55 18.60 5.21
N LYS A 49 1.41 18.07 4.33
CA LYS A 49 1.98 16.72 4.43
C LYS A 49 2.76 16.56 5.74
N ARG A 50 3.65 17.51 6.06
CA ARG A 50 4.46 17.45 7.29
C ARG A 50 3.62 17.55 8.55
N GLU A 51 2.58 18.38 8.53
CA GLU A 51 1.63 18.47 9.64
C GLU A 51 0.89 17.15 9.85
N TYR A 52 0.42 16.52 8.76
CA TYR A 52 -0.20 15.19 8.84
C TYR A 52 0.77 14.11 9.36
N GLN A 53 2.02 14.11 8.89
CA GLN A 53 3.06 13.20 9.40
C GLN A 53 3.29 13.36 10.90
N LYS A 54 3.32 14.61 11.40
CA LYS A 54 3.43 14.90 12.82
C LYS A 54 2.22 14.35 13.59
N GLN A 55 1.00 14.63 13.13
CA GLN A 55 -0.22 14.14 13.77
C GLN A 55 -0.23 12.61 13.88
N TYR A 56 0.19 11.91 12.83
CA TYR A 56 0.28 10.45 12.86
C TYR A 56 1.38 9.95 13.79
N MET A 57 2.52 10.64 13.87
CA MET A 57 3.59 10.34 14.83
C MET A 57 3.11 10.52 16.28
N ASP A 58 2.36 11.59 16.56
CA ASP A 58 1.78 11.85 17.87
C ASP A 58 0.75 10.76 18.24
N TYR A 59 -0.11 10.39 17.28
CA TYR A 59 -1.03 9.26 17.42
C TYR A 59 -0.29 7.95 17.72
N TRP A 60 0.75 7.62 16.95
CA TRP A 60 1.54 6.42 17.17
C TRP A 60 2.13 6.40 18.58
N ASN A 61 2.75 7.51 19.02
CA ASN A 61 3.30 7.61 20.37
C ASN A 61 2.23 7.47 21.45
N SER A 62 1.02 7.99 21.22
CA SER A 62 -0.10 7.89 22.17
C SER A 62 -0.55 6.45 22.43
N THR A 63 -0.25 5.51 21.51
CA THR A 63 -0.55 4.08 21.71
C THR A 63 0.16 3.48 22.93
N ALA A 64 1.20 4.13 23.46
CA ALA A 64 1.83 3.76 24.73
C ALA A 64 0.84 3.69 25.90
N ALA A 65 -0.22 4.51 25.87
CA ALA A 65 -1.29 4.49 26.87
C ALA A 65 -2.27 3.31 26.69
N LEU A 66 -2.22 2.63 25.54
CA LEU A 66 -3.11 1.51 25.19
C LEU A 66 -2.41 0.15 25.31
N THR A 67 -1.08 0.09 25.22
CA THR A 67 -0.36 -1.19 25.32
C THR A 67 -0.11 -1.58 26.78
N GLY A 68 -0.15 -2.89 27.07
CA GLY A 68 0.23 -3.42 28.38
C GLY A 68 1.72 -3.23 28.73
N THR A 69 2.55 -2.78 27.78
CA THR A 69 3.99 -2.56 27.98
C THR A 69 4.35 -1.13 28.34
N GLY A 70 3.40 -0.18 28.25
CA GLY A 70 3.67 1.25 28.40
C GLY A 70 4.54 1.83 27.28
N ARG A 71 4.77 1.08 26.19
CA ARG A 71 5.52 1.52 25.00
C ARG A 71 4.57 1.65 23.81
N PRO A 72 4.84 2.57 22.86
CA PRO A 72 4.10 2.60 21.60
C PRO A 72 4.15 1.25 20.89
N VAL A 73 3.14 0.94 20.07
CA VAL A 73 3.16 -0.26 19.22
C VAL A 73 4.44 -0.31 18.38
N ASP A 74 4.97 -1.52 18.18
CA ASP A 74 6.27 -1.69 17.51
C ASP A 74 6.15 -1.55 15.98
N ALA A 75 5.04 -2.04 15.43
CA ALA A 75 4.70 -2.04 14.01
C ALA A 75 3.18 -2.23 13.82
N LEU A 76 2.68 -2.01 12.61
CA LEU A 76 1.31 -2.37 12.21
C LEU A 76 1.35 -3.36 11.04
N PHE A 77 0.36 -4.25 11.01
CA PHE A 77 0.08 -5.10 9.85
C PHE A 77 -0.99 -4.47 8.99
N CYS A 78 -0.79 -4.48 7.68
CA CYS A 78 -1.85 -4.18 6.72
C CYS A 78 -1.64 -4.96 5.41
N PRO A 79 -2.68 -5.11 4.57
CA PRO A 79 -2.51 -5.64 3.22
C PRO A 79 -1.50 -4.79 2.42
N VAL A 80 -0.77 -5.41 1.50
CA VAL A 80 0.06 -4.70 0.50
C VAL A 80 -0.77 -4.21 -0.68
N ALA A 81 -1.72 -5.03 -1.09
CA ALA A 81 -2.58 -4.85 -2.25
C ALA A 81 -3.97 -5.43 -1.92
N PRO A 82 -5.02 -5.06 -2.67
CA PRO A 82 -6.37 -5.60 -2.46
C PRO A 82 -6.54 -7.02 -3.05
N HIS A 83 -5.49 -7.61 -3.61
CA HIS A 83 -5.50 -8.89 -4.29
C HIS A 83 -4.24 -9.70 -3.92
N ALA A 84 -4.28 -11.02 -4.17
CA ALA A 84 -3.08 -11.87 -4.23
C ALA A 84 -2.17 -11.42 -5.40
N ALA A 85 -1.14 -12.19 -5.79
CA ALA A 85 -0.24 -11.80 -6.89
C ALA A 85 -1.01 -11.25 -8.10
N VAL A 86 -0.69 -10.01 -8.50
CA VAL A 86 -1.51 -9.28 -9.46
C VAL A 86 -1.49 -9.95 -10.84
N LYS A 87 -2.64 -10.01 -11.49
CA LYS A 87 -2.70 -10.38 -12.90
C LYS A 87 -1.88 -9.37 -13.72
N PRO A 88 -1.07 -9.83 -14.69
CA PRO A 88 -0.33 -8.93 -15.56
C PRO A 88 -1.26 -7.84 -16.11
N THR A 89 -0.83 -6.59 -16.07
CA THR A 89 -1.56 -5.41 -16.58
C THR A 89 -2.80 -4.96 -15.78
N GLU A 90 -3.18 -5.64 -14.71
CA GLU A 90 -4.41 -5.31 -13.97
C GLU A 90 -4.17 -4.58 -12.63
N PHE A 91 -2.93 -4.16 -12.35
CA PHE A 91 -2.64 -3.39 -11.14
C PHE A 91 -3.19 -1.96 -11.25
N GLY A 92 -4.22 -1.64 -10.45
CA GLY A 92 -4.86 -0.31 -10.47
C GLY A 92 -4.94 0.41 -9.12
N TYR A 93 -4.64 -0.28 -8.01
CA TYR A 93 -4.90 0.25 -6.67
C TYR A 93 -3.63 0.36 -5.82
N VAL A 94 -3.29 1.60 -5.45
CA VAL A 94 -2.12 1.92 -4.62
C VAL A 94 -2.46 2.29 -3.18
N GLY A 95 -3.74 2.27 -2.79
CA GLY A 95 -4.17 2.85 -1.49
C GLY A 95 -3.49 2.22 -0.28
N TYR A 96 -3.23 0.91 -0.33
CA TYR A 96 -2.57 0.17 0.75
C TYR A 96 -1.08 0.50 0.91
N SER A 97 -0.39 0.99 -0.11
CA SER A 97 1.04 1.36 -0.03
C SER A 97 1.28 2.87 -0.06
N ALA A 98 0.38 3.63 -0.68
CA ALA A 98 0.50 5.08 -0.84
C ALA A 98 0.53 5.83 0.50
N PHE A 99 -0.23 5.36 1.51
CA PHE A 99 -0.24 6.02 2.81
C PHE A 99 1.13 5.93 3.52
N VAL A 100 1.83 4.80 3.37
CA VAL A 100 3.20 4.59 3.90
C VAL A 100 4.16 5.61 3.29
N ASN A 101 4.10 5.79 1.96
CA ASN A 101 4.91 6.76 1.23
C ASN A 101 4.61 8.21 1.67
N VAL A 102 3.34 8.53 1.94
CA VAL A 102 2.96 9.84 2.47
C VAL A 102 3.49 10.06 3.87
N LEU A 103 3.43 9.05 4.73
CA LEU A 103 3.90 9.12 6.10
C LEU A 103 5.44 9.13 6.21
N ASP A 104 6.16 8.73 5.15
CA ASP A 104 7.61 8.52 5.16
C ASP A 104 8.01 7.46 6.19
N TYR A 105 7.27 6.36 6.19
CA TYR A 105 7.40 5.26 7.14
C TYR A 105 8.09 4.06 6.50
N THR A 106 8.76 3.27 7.33
CA THR A 106 9.39 2.02 6.93
C THR A 106 8.31 0.97 6.66
N SER A 107 8.42 0.20 5.58
CA SER A 107 7.54 -0.94 5.32
C SER A 107 8.31 -2.08 4.68
N ILE A 108 7.97 -3.32 5.05
CA ILE A 108 8.45 -4.55 4.42
C ILE A 108 7.27 -5.44 4.08
N SER A 109 7.28 -6.02 2.88
CA SER A 109 6.27 -6.98 2.43
C SER A 109 6.74 -8.40 2.71
N ILE A 110 5.88 -9.21 3.32
CA ILE A 110 6.18 -10.59 3.72
C ILE A 110 5.08 -11.50 3.12
N PRO A 111 5.46 -12.58 2.39
CA PRO A 111 4.49 -13.59 1.95
C PRO A 111 3.97 -14.36 3.16
N VAL A 112 2.66 -14.55 3.25
CA VAL A 112 2.01 -15.19 4.42
C VAL A 112 1.26 -16.47 4.08
N THR A 113 0.74 -16.60 2.87
CA THR A 113 0.02 -17.80 2.42
C THR A 113 -0.03 -17.83 0.89
N LEU A 114 -0.54 -18.94 0.35
CA LEU A 114 -1.06 -19.02 -1.01
C LEU A 114 -2.59 -18.90 -0.95
N ALA A 115 -3.18 -18.30 -1.98
CA ALA A 115 -4.64 -18.35 -2.16
C ALA A 115 -5.07 -19.78 -2.49
N ASP A 116 -6.23 -20.19 -1.98
CA ASP A 116 -6.82 -21.53 -2.15
C ASP A 116 -8.25 -21.37 -2.64
N LYS A 117 -8.51 -21.81 -3.87
CA LYS A 117 -9.82 -21.68 -4.49
C LYS A 117 -10.96 -22.43 -3.79
N ASN A 118 -10.65 -23.38 -2.90
CA ASN A 118 -11.66 -24.12 -2.14
C ASN A 118 -12.05 -23.39 -0.85
N VAL A 119 -11.19 -22.48 -0.38
CA VAL A 119 -11.38 -21.69 0.85
C VAL A 119 -11.83 -20.28 0.49
N ASP A 120 -11.16 -19.65 -0.48
CA ASP A 120 -11.33 -18.26 -0.91
C ASP A 120 -12.51 -18.09 -1.88
N VAL A 121 -13.64 -18.73 -1.57
CA VAL A 121 -14.86 -18.64 -2.37
C VAL A 121 -15.77 -17.52 -1.89
N ARG A 122 -16.39 -16.81 -2.83
CA ARG A 122 -17.42 -15.82 -2.50
C ARG A 122 -18.55 -16.51 -1.71
N SER A 123 -18.80 -16.02 -0.50
CA SER A 123 -19.98 -16.45 0.27
C SER A 123 -21.25 -16.10 -0.51
N ALA A 124 -22.21 -17.03 -0.59
CA ALA A 124 -23.51 -16.80 -1.20
C ALA A 124 -24.30 -15.66 -0.52
N ASN A 125 -23.92 -15.29 0.71
CA ASN A 125 -24.51 -14.20 1.49
C ASN A 125 -23.66 -12.91 1.46
N ALA A 126 -22.61 -12.84 0.63
CA ALA A 126 -21.86 -11.61 0.43
C ALA A 126 -22.78 -10.60 -0.28
N ALA A 127 -23.39 -9.73 0.51
CA ALA A 127 -24.23 -8.65 0.03
C ALA A 127 -23.49 -7.90 -1.09
N ASP A 128 -24.17 -7.68 -2.22
CA ASP A 128 -23.70 -6.82 -3.32
C ASP A 128 -23.54 -5.35 -2.89
N ASP A 129 -23.88 -5.04 -1.64
CA ASP A 129 -24.06 -3.69 -1.08
C ASP A 129 -22.79 -2.92 -0.74
N SER A 130 -21.64 -3.34 -1.26
CA SER A 130 -20.48 -2.45 -1.30
C SER A 130 -20.18 -2.08 -2.74
N GLU A 131 -20.79 -0.99 -3.22
CA GLU A 131 -20.41 -0.28 -4.46
C GLU A 131 -18.91 0.09 -4.52
N HIS A 132 -18.14 -0.18 -3.46
CA HIS A 132 -16.72 0.13 -3.31
C HIS A 132 -15.80 -1.10 -3.21
N ILE A 133 -16.34 -2.32 -3.17
CA ILE A 133 -15.54 -3.53 -3.30
C ILE A 133 -15.82 -4.11 -4.68
N GLN A 134 -14.99 -3.73 -5.66
CA GLN A 134 -14.95 -4.45 -6.95
C GLN A 134 -14.46 -5.87 -6.66
N TRP A 135 -15.41 -6.79 -6.50
CA TRP A 135 -15.15 -8.21 -6.28
C TRP A 135 -14.85 -8.91 -7.63
N ASP A 136 -13.88 -8.37 -8.37
CA ASP A 136 -13.34 -8.97 -9.61
C ASP A 136 -12.38 -10.15 -9.30
N TYR A 137 -12.51 -10.74 -8.10
CA TYR A 137 -11.70 -11.85 -7.66
C TYR A 137 -12.22 -13.16 -8.26
N ASP A 138 -11.37 -13.81 -9.05
CA ASP A 138 -11.63 -15.13 -9.61
C ASP A 138 -10.76 -16.18 -8.89
N ALA A 139 -11.41 -17.02 -8.07
CA ALA A 139 -10.72 -18.01 -7.24
C ALA A 139 -9.88 -18.98 -8.06
N GLU A 140 -10.34 -19.37 -9.26
CA GLU A 140 -9.59 -20.26 -10.16
C GLU A 140 -8.31 -19.59 -10.69
N THR A 141 -8.37 -18.32 -11.09
CA THR A 141 -7.18 -17.60 -11.56
C THR A 141 -6.16 -17.35 -10.45
N TYR A 142 -6.61 -17.13 -9.20
CA TYR A 142 -5.72 -16.86 -8.07
C TYR A 142 -5.26 -18.12 -7.33
N ASP A 143 -5.73 -19.31 -7.67
CA ASP A 143 -5.35 -20.55 -6.97
C ASP A 143 -3.83 -20.75 -6.96
N GLY A 144 -3.26 -20.93 -5.76
CA GLY A 144 -1.81 -21.05 -5.55
C GLY A 144 -1.03 -19.74 -5.69
N ALA A 145 -1.68 -18.59 -5.94
CA ALA A 145 -1.00 -17.30 -6.02
C ALA A 145 -0.53 -16.82 -4.64
N PRO A 146 0.68 -16.25 -4.52
CA PRO A 146 1.18 -15.78 -3.23
C PRO A 146 0.39 -14.57 -2.74
N VAL A 147 0.04 -14.60 -1.45
CA VAL A 147 -0.60 -13.52 -0.71
C VAL A 147 0.43 -12.92 0.23
N GLY A 148 0.57 -11.59 0.17
CA GLY A 148 1.50 -10.83 1.00
C GLY A 148 0.80 -9.81 1.88
N VAL A 149 1.33 -9.63 3.08
CA VAL A 149 1.01 -8.48 3.95
C VAL A 149 2.24 -7.61 4.06
N GLN A 150 2.06 -6.37 4.50
CA GLN A 150 3.17 -5.51 4.89
C GLN A 150 3.17 -5.27 6.40
N LEU A 151 4.39 -5.23 6.92
CA LEU A 151 4.69 -4.78 8.26
C LEU A 151 5.25 -3.36 8.15
N VAL A 152 4.50 -2.40 8.68
CA VAL A 152 4.86 -0.98 8.63
C VAL A 152 5.40 -0.55 9.99
N GLY A 153 6.58 0.02 9.99
CA GLY A 153 7.23 0.65 11.14
C GLY A 153 7.23 2.16 11.06
N ARG A 154 7.71 2.78 12.14
CA ARG A 154 7.97 4.22 12.14
C ARG A 154 9.17 4.54 11.26
N ARG A 155 9.26 5.80 10.86
CA ARG A 155 10.44 6.37 10.21
C ARG A 155 11.73 6.06 10.99
N PHE A 156 12.78 5.65 10.28
CA PHE A 156 14.11 5.30 10.81
C PHE A 156 14.15 4.04 11.68
N HIS A 157 13.20 3.11 11.49
CA HIS A 157 13.17 1.82 12.21
C HIS A 157 13.37 0.63 11.26
N GLU A 158 14.10 0.81 10.15
CA GLU A 158 14.39 -0.23 9.15
C GLU A 158 14.91 -1.53 9.79
N GLU A 159 15.90 -1.46 10.67
CA GLU A 159 16.52 -2.63 11.30
C GLU A 159 15.55 -3.35 12.24
N LYS A 160 14.70 -2.60 12.94
CA LYS A 160 13.67 -3.17 13.81
C LYS A 160 12.63 -3.92 13.00
N ILE A 161 12.18 -3.35 11.88
CA ILE A 161 11.18 -3.97 11.00
C ILE A 161 11.75 -5.19 10.28
N LEU A 162 13.01 -5.14 9.85
CA LEU A 162 13.72 -6.31 9.32
C LEU A 162 13.78 -7.44 10.35
N THR A 163 14.18 -7.12 11.58
CA THR A 163 14.23 -8.11 12.67
C THR A 163 12.86 -8.75 12.91
N LEU A 164 11.79 -7.95 13.00
CA LEU A 164 10.43 -8.48 13.17
C LEU A 164 10.00 -9.34 11.98
N ALA A 165 10.36 -8.96 10.76
CA ALA A 165 10.05 -9.75 9.57
C ALA A 165 10.76 -11.10 9.56
N GLU A 166 12.01 -11.19 10.03
CA GLU A 166 12.72 -12.45 10.19
C GLU A 166 12.01 -13.38 11.18
N TYR A 167 11.61 -12.86 12.35
CA TYR A 167 10.84 -13.62 13.33
C TYR A 167 9.52 -14.13 12.73
N LEU A 168 8.77 -13.25 12.06
CA LEU A 168 7.50 -13.63 11.44
C LEU A 168 7.68 -14.67 10.34
N GLY A 169 8.70 -14.52 9.50
CA GLY A 169 9.01 -15.49 8.46
C GLY A 169 9.31 -16.88 9.02
N ALA A 170 10.02 -16.97 10.14
CA ALA A 170 10.29 -18.23 10.83
C ALA A 170 9.02 -18.88 11.39
N GLU A 171 8.09 -18.09 11.94
CA GLU A 171 6.81 -18.60 12.48
C GLU A 171 5.85 -19.03 11.36
N ILE A 172 5.79 -18.28 10.26
CA ILE A 172 5.00 -18.63 9.07
C ILE A 172 5.50 -19.95 8.48
N ALA A 173 6.82 -20.13 8.37
CA ALA A 173 7.41 -21.37 7.86
C ALA A 173 7.13 -22.59 8.76
N GLN A 174 7.06 -22.40 10.08
CA GLN A 174 6.68 -23.47 11.01
C GLN A 174 5.20 -23.85 10.86
N SER A 175 4.33 -22.87 10.67
CA SER A 175 2.88 -23.07 10.56
C SER A 175 2.44 -23.70 9.23
N ALA A 176 3.32 -23.70 8.23
CA ALA A 176 3.09 -24.31 6.92
C ALA A 176 3.44 -25.82 6.86
N ASN A 177 4.07 -26.36 7.90
CA ASN A 177 4.37 -27.80 8.07
C ASN A 177 3.38 -28.47 9.01
#